data_AF-A0A5N5SJT8-F1
#
_entry.id   AF-A0A5N5SJT8-F1
#
_cell.length_a   1.000
_cell.length_b   1.000
_cell.length_c   1.000
_cell.angle_alpha   90.00
_cell.angle_beta   90.00
_cell.angle_gamma   90.00
#
_symmetry.space_group_name_H-M   'P 1'
#
loop_
_entity.id
_entity.type
_entity.pdbx_description
1 polymer ?
#
loop_
_entity_poly.entity_id
_entity_poly.type
_entity_poly.pdbx_seq_one_letter_code
_entity_poly.pdbx_strand_id
1 'polypeptide(L)'
;MKGVRVHDLNVAKNGPNHYVRDHYPRPSQKDLQKVLNENYTSLLIIRDPFERLLSAYKDKIESTSNDYFNPFICNISKSKKDAFGNCRATFPDFVDFIISEQEEGRQPNEHWATYDEFCSPCQVRFDYVLKFEHLDVEEPFFISQSALISYFLTYELMRQSLTEIQYQDQLYLF
;
A
#
# COMPACT_ATOMS: atom_id res chain seq x y z
N MET A 1 -8.12 -18.94 -6.76
CA MET A 1 -7.24 -18.07 -7.58
C MET A 1 -5.86 -18.70 -7.64
N LYS A 2 -5.14 -18.67 -8.76
CA LYS A 2 -3.72 -19.06 -8.75
C LYS A 2 -2.95 -17.96 -8.02
N GLY A 3 -2.19 -18.33 -6.99
CA GLY A 3 -1.34 -17.40 -6.26
C GLY A 3 -0.17 -16.93 -7.12
N VAL A 4 0.35 -15.74 -6.81
CA VAL A 4 1.59 -15.22 -7.39
C VAL A 4 2.78 -15.77 -6.60
N ARG A 5 3.80 -16.28 -7.30
CA ARG A 5 5.03 -16.78 -6.67
C ARG A 5 6.01 -15.64 -6.46
N VAL A 6 6.71 -15.66 -5.33
CA VAL A 6 7.74 -14.67 -4.98
C VAL A 6 8.84 -14.59 -6.05
N HIS A 7 9.22 -15.72 -6.63
CA HIS A 7 10.18 -15.74 -7.74
C HIS A 7 9.71 -14.87 -8.92
N ASP A 8 8.44 -15.01 -9.32
CA ASP A 8 7.89 -14.29 -10.47
C ASP A 8 7.81 -12.76 -10.20
N LEU A 9 7.60 -12.36 -8.94
CA LEU A 9 7.66 -10.95 -8.51
C LEU A 9 9.07 -10.37 -8.62
N ASN A 10 10.08 -11.14 -8.19
CA ASN A 10 11.46 -10.68 -8.14
C ASN A 10 12.11 -10.58 -9.53
N VAL A 11 11.65 -11.38 -10.50
CA VAL A 11 12.16 -11.38 -11.88
C VAL A 11 11.30 -10.56 -12.84
N ALA A 12 10.27 -9.88 -12.33
CA ALA A 12 9.38 -9.06 -13.15
C ALA A 12 10.14 -7.90 -13.81
N LYS A 13 10.14 -7.87 -15.14
CA LYS A 13 10.87 -6.89 -15.96
C LYS A 13 10.53 -5.43 -15.63
N ASN A 14 9.27 -5.16 -15.27
CA ASN A 14 8.76 -3.82 -14.96
C ASN A 14 8.59 -3.60 -13.44
N GLY A 15 9.19 -4.47 -12.63
CA GLY A 15 9.07 -4.47 -11.18
C GLY A 15 7.82 -5.18 -10.65
N PRO A 16 7.80 -5.48 -9.34
CA PRO A 16 6.77 -6.31 -8.71
C PRO A 16 5.37 -5.66 -8.78
N ASN A 17 5.28 -4.34 -8.62
CA ASN A 17 3.99 -3.63 -8.67
C ASN A 17 3.31 -3.71 -10.05
N HIS A 18 4.08 -3.69 -11.14
CA HIS A 18 3.53 -3.85 -12.49
C HIS A 18 3.03 -5.29 -12.68
N TYR A 19 3.84 -6.28 -12.28
CA TYR A 19 3.47 -7.68 -12.36
C TYR A 19 2.16 -7.99 -11.60
N VAL A 20 2.01 -7.49 -10.37
CA VAL A 20 0.79 -7.67 -9.57
C VAL A 20 -0.42 -7.06 -10.28
N ARG A 21 -0.28 -5.86 -10.86
CA ARG A 21 -1.38 -5.19 -11.58
C ARG A 21 -1.80 -5.92 -12.85
N ASP A 22 -0.86 -6.56 -13.54
CA ASP A 22 -1.15 -7.36 -14.73
C ASP A 22 -1.89 -8.67 -14.38
N HIS A 23 -1.56 -9.29 -13.25
CA HIS A 23 -2.16 -10.55 -12.82
C HIS A 23 -3.44 -10.37 -12.00
N TYR A 24 -3.60 -9.22 -11.34
CA TYR A 24 -4.76 -8.84 -10.56
C TYR A 24 -5.23 -7.43 -10.95
N PRO A 25 -5.80 -7.28 -12.17
CA PRO A 25 -6.27 -5.99 -12.64
C PRO A 25 -7.40 -5.46 -11.75
N ARG A 26 -7.49 -4.12 -11.66
CA ARG A 26 -8.60 -3.46 -10.95
C ARG A 26 -9.94 -3.93 -11.55
N PRO A 27 -10.88 -4.43 -10.75
CA PRO A 27 -12.20 -4.81 -11.23
C PRO A 27 -12.92 -3.64 -11.92
N SER A 28 -13.73 -3.94 -12.94
CA SER A 28 -14.60 -2.90 -13.51
C SER A 28 -15.68 -2.51 -12.50
N GLN A 29 -16.31 -1.33 -12.68
CA GLN A 29 -17.42 -0.92 -11.81
C GLN A 29 -18.57 -1.95 -11.82
N LYS A 30 -18.80 -2.61 -12.97
CA LYS A 30 -19.81 -3.67 -13.10
C LYS A 30 -19.43 -4.91 -12.28
N ASP A 31 -18.16 -5.31 -12.30
CA ASP A 31 -17.67 -6.44 -11.50
C ASP A 31 -17.76 -6.14 -10.02
N LEU A 32 -17.39 -4.91 -9.62
CA LEU A 32 -17.50 -4.46 -8.24
C LEU A 32 -18.96 -4.50 -7.77
N GLN A 33 -19.89 -3.95 -8.55
CA GLN A 33 -21.32 -3.99 -8.21
C GLN A 33 -21.86 -5.42 -8.11
N LYS A 34 -21.38 -6.33 -8.95
CA LYS A 34 -21.75 -7.75 -8.84
C LYS A 34 -21.32 -8.33 -7.49
N VAL A 35 -20.06 -8.13 -7.10
CA VAL A 35 -19.52 -8.63 -5.82
C VAL A 35 -20.22 -7.97 -4.63
N LEU A 36 -20.47 -6.67 -4.69
CA LEU A 36 -21.16 -5.92 -3.63
C LEU A 36 -22.62 -6.35 -3.43
N ASN A 37 -23.22 -7.05 -4.39
CA ASN A 37 -24.57 -7.63 -4.28
C ASN A 37 -24.57 -9.10 -3.84
N GLU A 38 -23.39 -9.73 -3.73
CA GLU A 38 -23.24 -11.09 -3.21
C GLU A 38 -22.89 -11.07 -1.71
N ASN A 39 -22.74 -12.23 -1.08
CA ASN A 39 -22.22 -12.30 0.28
C ASN A 39 -20.68 -12.20 0.23
N TYR A 40 -20.13 -11.10 0.72
CA TYR A 40 -18.69 -10.84 0.75
C TYR A 40 -18.23 -10.49 2.16
N THR A 41 -16.95 -10.70 2.43
CA THR A 41 -16.27 -10.12 3.59
C THR A 41 -15.36 -9.01 3.09
N SER A 42 -15.52 -7.82 3.66
CA SER A 42 -14.78 -6.62 3.28
C SER A 42 -13.82 -6.18 4.37
N LEU A 43 -12.61 -5.82 3.94
CA LEU A 43 -11.52 -5.40 4.80
C LEU A 43 -10.94 -4.08 4.28
N LEU A 44 -10.74 -3.12 5.17
CA LEU A 44 -9.93 -1.94 4.94
C LEU A 44 -8.77 -1.94 5.95
N ILE A 45 -7.54 -1.71 5.50
CA ILE A 45 -6.40 -1.46 6.39
C ILE A 45 -6.07 0.02 6.32
N ILE A 46 -6.15 0.69 7.46
CA ILE A 46 -5.83 2.11 7.64
C ILE A 46 -4.57 2.28 8.47
N ARG A 47 -3.94 3.44 8.39
CA ARG A 47 -2.80 3.82 9.23
C ARG A 47 -3.05 5.20 9.83
N ASP A 48 -2.47 5.46 11.00
CA ASP A 48 -2.43 6.81 11.57
C ASP A 48 -2.04 7.85 10.51
N PRO A 49 -2.80 8.95 10.34
CA PRO A 49 -2.55 9.92 9.30
C PRO A 49 -1.15 10.53 9.31
N PHE A 50 -0.58 10.79 10.49
CA PHE A 50 0.75 11.39 10.61
C PHE A 50 1.86 10.39 10.32
N GLU A 51 1.69 9.14 10.74
CA GLU A 51 2.61 8.08 10.34
C GLU A 51 2.58 7.84 8.83
N ARG A 52 1.38 7.84 8.21
CA ARG A 52 1.24 7.70 6.75
C ARG A 52 1.96 8.84 6.04
N LEU A 53 1.80 10.07 6.52
CA LEU A 53 2.46 11.24 5.96
C LEU A 53 3.98 11.17 6.06
N LEU A 54 4.50 10.78 7.23
CA LEU A 54 5.94 10.60 7.44
C LEU A 54 6.50 9.47 6.56
N SER A 55 5.76 8.37 6.43
CA SER A 55 6.12 7.26 5.54
C SER A 55 6.21 7.72 4.09
N ALA A 56 5.24 8.52 3.62
CA ALA A 56 5.23 9.08 2.27
C ALA A 56 6.44 10.01 2.04
N TYR A 57 6.76 10.87 3.01
CA TYR A 57 7.96 11.71 2.95
C TYR A 57 9.23 10.86 2.82
N LYS A 58 9.43 9.87 3.71
CA LYS A 58 10.64 9.04 3.70
C LYS A 58 10.81 8.28 2.39
N ASP A 59 9.73 7.67 1.91
CA ASP A 59 9.74 6.81 0.74
C ASP A 59 9.79 7.60 -0.59
N LYS A 60 9.08 8.73 -0.70
CA LYS A 60 8.93 9.46 -1.97
C LYS A 60 9.77 10.72 -2.09
N ILE A 61 10.12 11.37 -0.97
CA ILE A 61 10.75 12.69 -0.96
C ILE A 61 12.19 12.62 -0.45
N GLU A 62 12.43 11.93 0.66
CA GLU A 62 13.77 11.79 1.26
C GLU A 62 14.61 10.73 0.53
N SER A 63 14.00 9.60 0.18
CA SER A 63 14.63 8.57 -0.64
C SER A 63 14.73 9.06 -2.09
N THR A 64 15.89 9.57 -2.48
CA THR A 64 16.18 10.04 -3.85
C THR A 64 16.44 8.90 -4.84
N SER A 65 15.99 7.68 -4.54
CA SER A 65 16.22 6.50 -5.38
C SER A 65 15.30 6.43 -6.61
N ASN A 66 14.27 7.28 -6.66
CA ASN A 66 13.28 7.29 -7.72
C ASN A 66 13.22 8.65 -8.43
N ASP A 67 13.75 8.68 -9.66
CA ASP A 67 13.79 9.90 -10.49
C ASP A 67 12.42 10.51 -10.80
N TYR A 68 11.35 9.71 -10.71
CA TYR A 68 9.98 10.18 -10.91
C TYR A 68 9.61 11.33 -9.96
N PHE A 69 10.11 11.30 -8.73
CA PHE A 69 9.76 12.30 -7.71
C PHE A 69 10.69 13.51 -7.70
N ASN A 70 11.79 13.51 -8.46
CA ASN A 70 12.74 14.63 -8.51
C ASN A 70 12.08 15.98 -8.84
N PRO A 71 11.14 16.09 -9.81
CA PRO A 71 10.44 17.35 -10.06
C PRO A 71 9.62 17.83 -8.86
N PHE A 72 8.96 16.90 -8.14
CA PHE A 72 8.24 17.21 -6.92
C PHE A 72 9.19 17.69 -5.82
N ILE A 73 10.31 17.00 -5.61
CA ILE A 73 11.33 17.39 -4.62
C ILE A 73 11.85 18.80 -4.91
N CYS A 74 12.12 19.14 -6.17
CA CYS A 74 12.52 20.49 -6.56
C CYS A 74 11.44 21.54 -6.33
N ASN A 75 10.17 21.21 -6.60
CA ASN A 75 9.06 22.12 -6.32
C ASN A 75 8.90 22.35 -4.80
N ILE A 76 8.83 21.27 -4.03
CA ILE A 76 8.68 21.27 -2.56
C ILE A 76 9.81 22.06 -1.90
N SER A 77 11.06 21.80 -2.30
CA SER A 77 12.23 22.50 -1.78
C SER A 77 12.34 23.96 -2.25
N LYS A 78 11.42 24.45 -3.09
CA LYS A 78 11.50 25.77 -3.75
C LYS A 78 12.84 25.95 -4.48
N SER A 79 13.28 24.88 -5.14
CA SER A 79 14.56 24.76 -5.85
C SER A 79 15.81 24.97 -4.99
N LYS A 80 15.71 24.84 -3.65
CA LYS A 80 16.89 24.79 -2.78
C LYS A 80 17.73 23.55 -3.12
N LYS A 81 19.02 23.77 -3.38
CA LYS A 81 19.98 22.71 -3.73
C LYS A 81 20.93 22.43 -2.57
N ASP A 82 21.31 21.17 -2.43
CA ASP A 82 22.40 20.76 -1.54
C ASP A 82 23.78 21.09 -2.14
N ALA A 83 24.84 20.74 -1.42
CA ALA A 83 26.22 20.95 -1.86
C ALA A 83 26.59 20.22 -3.16
N PHE A 84 25.80 19.22 -3.56
CA PHE A 84 25.99 18.41 -4.77
C PHE A 84 25.11 18.89 -5.93
N GLY A 85 24.31 19.95 -5.72
CA GLY A 85 23.42 20.50 -6.74
C GLY A 85 22.07 19.79 -6.86
N ASN A 86 21.76 18.86 -5.96
CA ASN A 86 20.49 18.13 -5.94
C ASN A 86 19.44 18.89 -5.14
N CYS A 87 18.20 18.91 -5.62
CA CYS A 87 17.09 19.41 -4.82
C CYS A 87 16.88 18.51 -3.61
N ARG A 88 16.68 19.11 -2.43
CA ARG A 88 16.38 18.37 -1.21
C ARG A 88 15.32 19.09 -0.42
N ALA A 89 14.23 18.40 -0.13
CA ALA A 89 13.15 18.89 0.71
C ALA A 89 13.26 18.28 2.10
N THR A 90 13.04 19.09 3.14
CA THR A 90 12.88 18.61 4.51
C THR A 90 11.42 18.21 4.77
N PHE A 91 11.16 17.52 5.88
CA PHE A 91 9.78 17.19 6.26
C PHE A 91 8.89 18.43 6.42
N PRO A 92 9.35 19.54 7.06
CA PRO A 92 8.60 20.80 7.06
C PRO A 92 8.31 21.35 5.65
N ASP A 93 9.30 21.37 4.73
CA ASP A 93 9.04 21.84 3.35
C ASP A 93 7.92 21.00 2.69
N PHE A 94 7.90 19.69 2.94
CA PHE A 94 6.86 18.78 2.43
C PHE A 94 5.47 19.05 3.04
N VAL A 95 5.39 19.32 4.34
CA VAL A 95 4.13 19.66 5.01
C VAL A 95 3.58 20.99 4.48
N ASP A 96 4.43 22.02 4.39
CA ASP A 96 4.06 23.33 3.83
C ASP A 96 3.55 23.19 2.39
N PHE A 97 4.22 22.35 1.59
CA PHE A 97 3.79 22.05 0.23
C PHE A 97 2.38 21.45 0.18
N ILE A 98 2.09 20.43 0.99
CA ILE A 98 0.75 19.81 1.00
C ILE A 98 -0.34 20.81 1.39
N ILE A 99 -0.07 21.64 2.42
CA ILE A 99 -1.00 22.69 2.84
C ILE A 99 -1.26 23.65 1.68
N SER A 100 -0.20 24.10 0.99
CA SER A 100 -0.35 25.02 -0.15
C SER A 100 -1.12 24.40 -1.33
N GLU A 101 -0.90 23.12 -1.64
CA GLU A 101 -1.64 22.44 -2.70
C GLU A 101 -3.14 22.36 -2.36
N GLN A 102 -3.47 22.11 -1.09
CA GLN A 102 -4.85 22.08 -0.60
C GLN A 102 -5.52 23.46 -0.68
N GLU A 103 -4.82 24.51 -0.25
CA GLU A 103 -5.31 25.90 -0.32
C GLU A 103 -5.56 26.35 -1.76
N GLU A 104 -4.75 25.87 -2.70
CA GLU A 104 -4.91 26.11 -4.14
C GLU A 104 -5.97 25.20 -4.80
N GLY A 105 -6.60 24.29 -4.06
CA GLY A 105 -7.61 23.37 -4.57
C GLY A 105 -7.07 22.32 -5.54
N ARG A 106 -5.77 22.01 -5.46
CA ARG A 106 -5.13 20.98 -6.28
C ARG A 106 -5.47 19.60 -5.72
N GLN A 107 -5.53 18.61 -6.62
CA GLN A 107 -5.79 17.23 -6.22
C GLN A 107 -4.55 16.64 -5.55
N PRO A 108 -4.66 16.13 -4.31
CA PRO A 108 -3.50 15.58 -3.62
C PRO A 108 -3.04 14.30 -4.30
N ASN A 109 -1.73 14.06 -4.24
CA ASN A 109 -1.17 12.80 -4.72
C ASN A 109 -1.65 11.65 -3.85
N GLU A 110 -1.84 10.49 -4.47
CA GLU A 110 -2.34 9.31 -3.81
C GLU A 110 -1.52 8.82 -2.60
N HIS A 111 -0.25 9.21 -2.50
CA HIS A 111 0.62 8.84 -1.38
C HIS A 111 0.39 9.67 -0.10
N TRP A 112 -0.16 10.88 -0.21
CA TRP A 112 -0.44 11.76 0.95
C TRP A 112 -1.87 12.27 1.02
N ALA A 113 -2.71 11.97 0.03
CA ALA A 113 -4.16 12.14 0.10
C ALA A 113 -4.77 11.35 1.27
N THR A 114 -5.79 11.91 1.91
CA THR A 114 -6.60 11.27 2.95
C THR A 114 -7.45 10.14 2.37
N TYR A 115 -7.89 9.21 3.22
CA TYR A 115 -8.65 8.05 2.76
C TYR A 115 -10.01 8.44 2.18
N ASP A 116 -10.63 9.51 2.69
CA ASP A 116 -11.93 10.04 2.25
C ASP A 116 -11.86 10.79 0.92
N GLU A 117 -10.69 11.32 0.55
CA GLU A 117 -10.46 11.88 -0.79
C GLU A 117 -10.48 10.81 -1.88
N PHE A 118 -10.29 9.54 -1.51
CA PHE A 118 -10.58 8.42 -2.39
C PHE A 118 -12.04 7.97 -2.20
N CYS A 119 -12.90 8.28 -3.17
CA CYS A 119 -14.30 7.84 -3.13
C CYS A 119 -14.50 6.31 -3.26
N SER A 120 -13.46 5.53 -3.55
CA SER A 120 -13.57 4.06 -3.66
C SER A 120 -13.90 3.39 -2.32
N PRO A 121 -13.18 3.68 -1.20
CA PRO A 121 -13.61 3.31 0.15
C PRO A 121 -15.06 3.66 0.48
N CYS A 122 -15.55 4.82 0.03
CA CYS A 122 -16.92 5.28 0.32
C CYS A 122 -18.02 4.41 -0.30
N GLN A 123 -17.68 3.57 -1.28
CA GLN A 123 -18.63 2.68 -1.99
C GLN A 123 -18.80 1.32 -1.30
N VAL A 124 -18.00 1.03 -0.27
CA VAL A 124 -17.98 -0.27 0.39
C VAL A 124 -18.32 -0.10 1.87
N ARG A 125 -19.26 -0.90 2.36
CA ARG A 125 -19.53 -1.00 3.79
C ARG A 125 -18.60 -2.05 4.39
N PHE A 126 -17.47 -1.62 4.92
CA PHE A 126 -16.45 -2.51 5.46
C PHE A 126 -16.93 -3.27 6.71
N ASP A 127 -16.74 -4.59 6.73
CA ASP A 127 -16.99 -5.43 7.89
C ASP A 127 -15.86 -5.30 8.93
N TYR A 128 -14.63 -5.12 8.44
CA TYR A 128 -13.43 -4.95 9.25
C TYR A 128 -12.63 -3.74 8.79
N VAL A 129 -12.23 -2.91 9.75
CA VAL A 129 -11.25 -1.83 9.55
C VAL A 129 -10.08 -2.12 10.48
N LEU A 130 -8.98 -2.58 9.90
CA LEU A 130 -7.74 -2.90 10.61
C LEU A 130 -6.83 -1.68 10.66
N LYS A 131 -6.12 -1.55 11.75
CA LYS A 131 -5.15 -0.49 12.04
C LYS A 131 -3.74 -1.01 11.82
N PHE A 132 -2.98 -0.31 10.99
CA PHE A 132 -1.60 -0.66 10.66
C PHE A 132 -0.74 -0.77 11.91
N GLU A 133 -0.96 0.12 12.88
CA GLU A 133 -0.28 0.16 14.17
C GLU A 133 -0.56 -1.05 15.08
N HIS A 134 -1.57 -1.87 14.77
CA HIS A 134 -1.96 -3.07 15.53
C HIS A 134 -2.08 -4.32 14.65
N LEU A 135 -1.47 -4.33 13.46
CA LEU A 135 -1.60 -5.47 12.53
C LEU A 135 -1.12 -6.79 13.13
N ASP A 136 -0.10 -6.76 13.99
CA ASP A 136 0.44 -7.93 14.68
C ASP A 136 -0.61 -8.69 15.49
N VAL A 137 -1.65 -8.00 15.98
CA VAL A 137 -2.76 -8.59 16.73
C VAL A 137 -4.03 -8.67 15.89
N GLU A 138 -4.34 -7.64 15.10
CA GLU A 138 -5.60 -7.57 14.37
C GLU A 138 -5.62 -8.44 13.10
N GLU A 139 -4.49 -8.69 12.44
CA GLU A 139 -4.42 -9.60 11.30
C GLU A 139 -4.76 -11.04 11.72
N PRO A 140 -4.10 -11.65 12.74
CA PRO A 140 -4.48 -12.98 13.22
C PRO A 140 -5.95 -13.06 13.66
N PHE A 141 -6.45 -12.02 14.32
CA PHE A 141 -7.85 -11.93 14.71
C PHE A 141 -8.78 -11.96 13.49
N PHE A 142 -8.57 -11.08 12.51
CA PHE A 142 -9.35 -11.05 11.27
C PHE A 142 -9.33 -12.39 10.54
N ILE A 143 -8.15 -13.01 10.39
CA ILE A 143 -8.00 -14.33 9.77
C ILE A 143 -8.88 -15.35 10.49
N SER A 144 -8.86 -15.38 11.84
CA SER A 144 -9.64 -16.32 12.65
C SER A 144 -11.16 -16.17 12.50
N GLN A 145 -11.64 -14.93 12.31
CA GLN A 145 -13.07 -14.65 12.12
C GLN A 145 -13.54 -14.92 10.69
N SER A 146 -12.64 -14.84 9.73
CA SER A 146 -12.90 -15.14 8.33
C SER A 146 -12.75 -16.65 8.07
N ALA A 147 -13.85 -17.40 8.18
CA ALA A 147 -13.86 -18.86 8.00
C ALA A 147 -13.23 -19.32 6.67
N LEU A 148 -13.45 -18.58 5.57
CA LEU A 148 -12.85 -18.91 4.27
C LEU A 148 -11.33 -18.70 4.27
N ILE A 149 -10.84 -17.55 4.74
CA ILE A 149 -9.39 -17.27 4.82
C ILE A 149 -8.71 -18.23 5.80
N SER A 150 -9.29 -18.48 6.97
CA SER A 150 -8.80 -19.48 7.93
C SER A 150 -8.67 -20.86 7.30
N TYR A 151 -9.68 -21.32 6.55
CA TYR A 151 -9.63 -22.60 5.86
C TYR A 151 -8.57 -22.63 4.75
N PHE A 152 -8.44 -21.55 3.96
CA PHE A 152 -7.43 -21.47 2.90
C PHE A 152 -6.00 -21.41 3.45
N LEU A 153 -5.74 -20.62 4.50
CA LEU A 153 -4.42 -20.50 5.11
C LEU A 153 -4.03 -21.77 5.85
N THR A 154 -4.95 -22.40 6.58
CA THR A 154 -4.68 -23.72 7.19
C THR A 154 -4.39 -24.77 6.11
N TYR A 155 -5.12 -24.77 5.00
CA TYR A 155 -4.85 -25.66 3.88
C TYR A 155 -3.47 -25.41 3.24
N GLU A 156 -3.07 -24.16 3.00
CA GLU A 156 -1.75 -23.87 2.43
C GLU A 156 -0.60 -24.03 3.42
N LEU A 157 -0.80 -23.75 4.72
CA LEU A 157 0.19 -24.07 5.76
C LEU A 157 0.33 -25.59 5.92
N MET A 158 -0.76 -26.36 5.85
CA MET A 158 -0.69 -27.82 5.83
C MET A 158 0.02 -28.32 4.56
N ARG A 159 -0.29 -27.75 3.38
CA ARG A 159 0.42 -28.06 2.14
C ARG A 159 1.91 -27.74 2.24
N GLN A 160 2.27 -26.59 2.82
CA GLN A 160 3.66 -26.17 3.03
C GLN A 160 4.37 -27.09 4.03
N SER A 161 3.74 -27.48 5.13
CA SER A 161 4.28 -28.44 6.10
C SER A 161 4.48 -29.85 5.53
N LEU A 162 3.67 -30.24 4.53
CA LEU A 162 3.87 -31.49 3.78
C LEU A 162 5.00 -31.37 2.75
N THR A 163 5.40 -30.15 2.37
CA THR A 163 6.54 -29.88 1.49
C THR A 163 7.83 -29.48 2.23
N GLU A 164 7.76 -29.04 3.49
CA GLU A 164 8.89 -28.60 4.33
C GLU A 164 9.47 -29.73 5.19
N ILE A 165 9.72 -30.90 4.60
CA ILE A 165 10.98 -31.58 4.91
C ILE A 165 12.03 -30.90 4.05
N GLN A 166 12.66 -29.87 4.62
CA GLN A 166 13.84 -29.11 4.18
C GLN A 166 13.61 -27.61 3.98
N TYR A 167 14.40 -26.87 4.77
CA TYR A 167 14.81 -25.47 4.70
C TYR A 167 13.96 -24.43 5.44
N GLN A 168 14.48 -24.12 6.62
CA GLN A 168 14.17 -23.01 7.50
C GLN A 168 14.81 -21.70 7.02
N ASP A 169 14.17 -20.62 7.46
CA ASP A 169 14.67 -19.26 7.65
C ASP A 169 14.74 -18.32 6.42
N GLN A 170 13.74 -17.43 6.33
CA GLN A 170 13.92 -15.95 6.33
C GLN A 170 12.57 -15.22 6.25
N LEU A 171 12.08 -14.76 7.41
CA LEU A 171 11.04 -13.74 7.54
C LEU A 171 11.69 -12.36 7.70
N TYR A 172 10.91 -11.31 7.44
CA TYR A 172 11.18 -9.86 7.54
C TYR A 172 11.39 -9.15 6.20
N LEU A 173 10.29 -8.74 5.58
CA LEU A 173 10.17 -7.53 4.76
C LEU A 173 8.71 -7.06 4.81
N PHE A 174 8.45 -6.08 5.68
CA PHE A 174 7.45 -5.03 5.47
C PHE A 174 8.22 -3.72 5.28
#